data_AF-A0A3B4ZF29-F1
#
_entry.id   AF-A0A3B4ZF29-F1
#
_cell.length_a   1.000
_cell.length_b   1.000
_cell.length_c   1.000
_cell.angle_alpha   90.00
_cell.angle_beta   90.00
_cell.angle_gamma   90.00
#
_symmetry.space_group_name_H-M   'P 1'
#
loop_
_entity.id
_entity.type
_entity.pdbx_description
1 polymer ?
#
loop_
_entity_poly.entity_id
_entity_poly.type
_entity_poly.pdbx_seq_one_letter_code
_entity_poly.pdbx_strand_id
1 'polypeptide(L)'
;MTYIRETCGCCDCEKQCGALDIIFVIDSSESIGETNFTLEKNFVVNTVNRLGSMASDPKSLTGTRVGVVQFSHLGTFEAILLNDANINSMSAFKTAVKNLKWIAGGTFTPSAMKFTYDTLIKTSRRAGAKINVVVVTDGRYDPNDNDDSKLRSLCHPGVDVNAIGVGDMFDKIHDSETLRSIVCNATGRITAMKRYTDLMAEDFMERMETVLCPNPIIKCPDLPCKNAPDVAPCVGRPVDLVFLLDGSERLGTENFRYVGEFVQKVADRLGLARSRSDRMRARLALTEFGREYENHVAFPLTHDPVTISNGMRALPYLDSSSSVGPAIFHTIDNVLGRGNTRQTRRHAELSFVFITDGITNSSHLDEAVSAMRGQQVVSTVIATGSDVDQEVLTKLAMEDQDAIFKIQKYTDLVDSRFFDRFLRWVC
;
A
#
# COMPACT_ATOMS: atom_id res chain seq x y z
N MET A 1 3.74 -5.35 6.19
CA MET A 1 4.56 -5.85 5.08
C MET A 1 4.17 -5.04 3.86
N THR A 2 5.05 -4.20 3.35
CA THR A 2 4.74 -3.29 2.23
C THR A 2 5.50 -3.80 1.01
N TYR A 3 4.78 -4.44 0.09
CA TYR A 3 5.34 -4.95 -1.16
C TYR A 3 5.03 -3.95 -2.28
N ILE A 4 6.07 -3.47 -2.95
CA ILE A 4 5.92 -2.91 -4.30
C ILE A 4 5.90 -4.10 -5.25
N ARG A 5 4.93 -4.15 -6.14
CA ARG A 5 4.88 -5.20 -7.18
C ARG A 5 4.54 -4.56 -8.52
N GLU A 6 5.59 -4.27 -9.29
CA GLU A 6 5.45 -4.06 -10.73
C GLU A 6 5.14 -5.39 -11.43
N THR A 7 4.33 -5.27 -12.47
CA THR A 7 3.65 -6.33 -13.21
C THR A 7 4.57 -7.10 -14.15
N CYS A 8 4.86 -8.37 -13.84
CA CYS A 8 4.84 -9.48 -14.79
C CYS A 8 4.85 -10.80 -14.00
N GLY A 9 4.14 -11.81 -14.49
CA GLY A 9 4.07 -13.13 -13.89
C GLY A 9 5.44 -13.80 -13.73
N CYS A 10 5.56 -14.60 -12.66
CA CYS A 10 6.72 -15.33 -12.18
C CYS A 10 7.77 -14.54 -11.36
N CYS A 11 7.84 -14.95 -10.09
CA CYS A 11 8.81 -14.58 -9.05
C CYS A 11 8.54 -13.22 -8.40
N ASP A 12 8.36 -13.20 -7.07
CA ASP A 12 8.48 -11.97 -6.27
C ASP A 12 9.93 -11.50 -6.35
N CYS A 13 10.25 -10.85 -7.46
CA CYS A 13 11.57 -10.32 -7.68
C CYS A 13 11.74 -9.10 -6.81
N GLU A 14 12.71 -9.18 -5.91
CA GLU A 14 13.03 -8.08 -5.03
C GLU A 14 13.95 -7.10 -5.76
N LYS A 15 13.58 -5.82 -5.78
CA LYS A 15 14.50 -4.76 -6.19
C LYS A 15 15.58 -4.66 -5.10
N GLN A 16 16.78 -5.12 -5.43
CA GLN A 16 17.95 -4.97 -4.59
C GLN A 16 18.85 -3.91 -5.19
N CYS A 17 18.92 -2.76 -4.53
CA CYS A 17 19.98 -1.80 -4.79
C CYS A 17 21.31 -2.39 -4.33
N GLY A 18 22.41 -1.90 -4.92
CA GLY A 18 23.75 -2.19 -4.42
C GLY A 18 23.93 -1.71 -2.96
N ALA A 19 25.17 -1.65 -2.48
CA ALA A 19 25.44 -0.98 -1.21
C ALA A 19 25.01 0.51 -1.30
N LEU A 20 23.84 0.83 -0.73
CA LEU A 20 23.21 2.14 -0.79
C LEU A 20 22.85 2.58 0.63
N ASP A 21 23.30 3.76 1.01
CA ASP A 21 22.98 4.40 2.28
C ASP A 21 22.17 5.67 1.97
N ILE A 22 20.95 5.76 2.48
CA ILE A 22 20.03 6.88 2.22
C ILE A 22 19.82 7.64 3.52
N ILE A 23 19.98 8.96 3.46
CA ILE A 23 19.77 9.82 4.62
C ILE A 23 18.70 10.84 4.28
N PHE A 24 17.61 10.85 5.04
CA PHE A 24 16.60 11.90 4.95
C PHE A 24 16.91 12.97 5.98
N VAL A 25 16.98 14.23 5.56
CA VAL A 25 17.09 15.38 6.46
C VAL A 25 15.78 16.15 6.33
N ILE A 26 14.95 16.09 7.37
CA ILE A 26 13.58 16.60 7.37
C ILE A 26 13.44 17.79 8.32
N ASP A 27 12.65 18.77 7.91
CA ASP A 27 12.48 20.03 8.59
C ASP A 27 11.32 19.92 9.59
N SER A 28 11.61 20.14 10.87
CA SER A 28 10.63 20.10 11.95
C SER A 28 10.46 21.49 12.60
N SER A 29 10.80 22.56 11.87
CA SER A 29 10.61 23.93 12.33
C SER A 29 9.14 24.29 12.51
N GLU A 30 8.91 25.44 13.16
CA GLU A 30 7.58 25.93 13.45
C GLU A 30 6.78 26.26 12.17
N SER A 31 7.44 26.76 11.13
CA SER A 31 6.80 27.14 9.86
C SER A 31 6.23 25.95 9.09
N ILE A 32 6.75 24.74 9.32
CA ILE A 32 6.23 23.52 8.73
C ILE A 32 4.87 23.16 9.34
N GLY A 33 4.80 23.14 10.67
CA GLY A 33 3.62 22.69 11.41
C GLY A 33 3.46 21.16 11.45
N GLU A 34 2.76 20.66 12.47
CA GLU A 34 2.63 19.22 12.76
C GLU A 34 2.02 18.39 11.59
N THR A 35 1.03 18.95 10.90
CA THR A 35 0.38 18.27 9.76
C THR A 35 1.34 18.05 8.59
N ASN A 36 2.12 19.08 8.22
CA ASN A 36 3.08 18.95 7.13
C ASN A 36 4.27 18.08 7.54
N PHE A 37 4.72 18.17 8.79
CA PHE A 37 5.73 17.27 9.33
C PHE A 37 5.28 15.81 9.27
N THR A 38 4.00 15.53 9.49
CA THR A 38 3.43 14.18 9.30
C THR A 38 3.49 13.72 7.84
N LEU A 39 3.29 14.63 6.87
CA LEU A 39 3.46 14.33 5.45
C LEU A 39 4.93 14.03 5.10
N GLU A 40 5.89 14.77 5.67
CA GLU A 40 7.31 14.47 5.52
C GLU A 40 7.69 13.09 6.08
N LYS A 41 7.19 12.73 7.27
CA LYS A 41 7.39 11.38 7.83
C LYS A 41 6.83 10.29 6.92
N ASN A 42 5.64 10.51 6.37
CA ASN A 42 5.02 9.58 5.43
C ASN A 42 5.81 9.49 4.12
N PHE A 43 6.39 10.60 3.65
CA PHE A 43 7.27 10.62 2.47
C PHE A 43 8.50 9.76 2.67
N VAL A 44 9.19 9.90 3.81
CA VAL A 44 10.35 9.09 4.17
C VAL A 44 9.97 7.60 4.16
N VAL A 45 8.90 7.23 4.87
CA VAL A 45 8.46 5.84 4.97
C VAL A 45 8.06 5.27 3.60
N ASN A 46 7.31 6.02 2.79
CA ASN A 46 6.83 5.55 1.49
C ASN A 46 7.97 5.44 0.48
N THR A 47 8.95 6.34 0.52
CA THR A 47 10.11 6.28 -0.39
C THR A 47 10.95 5.05 -0.09
N VAL A 48 11.19 4.77 1.20
CA VAL A 48 11.96 3.60 1.62
C VAL A 48 11.22 2.31 1.32
N ASN A 49 9.90 2.26 1.56
CA ASN A 49 9.05 1.15 1.11
C ASN A 49 9.15 0.92 -0.39
N ARG A 50 9.33 2.00 -1.19
CA ARG A 50 9.49 1.97 -2.65
C ARG A 50 10.87 1.51 -3.14
N LEU A 51 11.86 1.41 -2.27
CA LEU A 51 13.22 1.01 -2.67
C LEU A 51 13.51 -0.47 -2.44
N GLY A 52 12.52 -1.26 -2.01
CA GLY A 52 12.66 -2.69 -1.79
C GLY A 52 13.28 -3.05 -0.44
N SER A 53 14.16 -4.06 -0.39
CA SER A 53 14.71 -4.55 0.87
C SER A 53 15.68 -3.59 1.53
N MET A 54 15.42 -3.34 2.81
CA MET A 54 16.43 -2.81 3.73
C MET A 54 17.43 -3.90 4.12
N ALA A 55 18.67 -3.49 4.35
CA ALA A 55 19.68 -4.36 4.94
C ALA A 55 19.28 -4.73 6.38
N SER A 56 19.02 -6.01 6.64
CA SER A 56 18.70 -6.48 8.00
C SER A 56 19.89 -6.44 8.96
N ASP A 57 21.11 -6.49 8.42
CA ASP A 57 22.34 -6.29 9.19
C ASP A 57 23.00 -4.96 8.76
N PRO A 58 23.21 -4.02 9.69
CA PRO A 58 23.99 -2.80 9.44
C PRO A 58 25.49 -3.03 9.17
N LYS A 59 25.96 -4.28 9.04
CA LYS A 59 27.28 -4.64 8.49
C LYS A 59 27.20 -5.32 7.13
N SER A 60 26.01 -5.63 6.64
CA SER A 60 25.81 -6.23 5.32
C SER A 60 26.47 -5.41 4.21
N LEU A 61 27.17 -6.09 3.32
CA LEU A 61 27.82 -5.51 2.13
C LEU A 61 26.84 -5.20 1.00
N THR A 62 25.58 -5.63 1.13
CA THR A 62 24.51 -5.40 0.16
C THR A 62 23.23 -4.90 0.84
N GLY A 63 22.33 -4.28 0.09
CA GLY A 63 21.03 -3.79 0.60
C GLY A 63 21.09 -2.35 1.14
N THR A 64 19.91 -1.75 1.24
CA THR A 64 19.74 -0.33 1.56
C THR A 64 19.74 -0.08 3.06
N ARG A 65 20.55 0.89 3.53
CA ARG A 65 20.46 1.40 4.91
C ARG A 65 19.83 2.77 4.90
N VAL A 66 19.05 3.07 5.92
CA VAL A 66 18.32 4.34 5.98
C VAL A 66 18.56 5.02 7.30
N GLY A 67 18.93 6.30 7.22
CA GLY A 67 19.00 7.20 8.35
C GLY A 67 18.04 8.37 8.16
N VAL A 68 17.62 8.96 9.27
CA VAL A 68 16.75 10.15 9.26
C VAL A 68 17.33 11.13 10.26
N VAL A 69 17.44 12.39 9.88
CA VAL A 69 17.76 13.51 10.75
C VAL A 69 16.58 14.46 10.70
N GLN A 70 15.95 14.71 11.84
CA GLN A 70 15.04 15.84 11.97
C GLN A 70 15.78 17.01 12.62
N PHE A 71 15.45 18.22 12.20
CA PHE A 71 16.03 19.43 12.78
C PHE A 71 14.98 20.52 12.97
N SER A 72 15.21 21.37 13.97
CA SER A 72 14.51 22.64 14.12
C SER A 72 15.54 23.69 14.53
N HIS A 73 15.78 23.90 15.83
CA HIS A 73 16.69 24.91 16.37
C HIS A 73 17.91 24.28 17.03
N LEU A 74 18.84 25.13 17.51
CA LEU A 74 20.09 24.69 18.12
C LEU A 74 19.89 23.60 19.18
N GLY A 75 20.55 22.46 19.01
CA GLY A 75 20.56 21.36 19.98
C GLY A 75 19.37 20.39 19.88
N THR A 76 18.47 20.56 18.90
CA THR A 76 17.29 19.69 18.71
C THR A 76 17.41 18.77 17.49
N PHE A 77 18.62 18.27 17.22
CA PHE A 77 18.83 17.29 16.16
C PHE A 77 18.52 15.89 16.70
N GLU A 78 17.45 15.26 16.23
CA GLU A 78 17.20 13.84 16.49
C GLU A 78 17.56 13.03 15.25
N ALA A 79 18.23 11.90 15.46
CA ALA A 79 18.72 11.06 14.37
C ALA A 79 18.40 9.59 14.58
N ILE A 80 17.91 8.97 13.51
CA ILE A 80 17.93 7.53 13.29
C ILE A 80 19.22 7.23 12.52
N LEU A 81 20.15 6.51 13.12
CA LEU A 81 21.47 6.27 12.54
C LEU A 81 21.42 5.18 11.46
N LEU A 82 22.30 5.28 10.46
CA LEU A 82 22.46 4.28 9.40
C LEU A 82 22.86 2.89 9.92
N ASN A 83 23.54 2.85 11.07
CA ASN A 83 24.07 1.64 11.69
C ASN A 83 23.29 1.20 12.95
N ASP A 84 22.09 1.74 13.17
CA ASP A 84 21.26 1.37 14.31
C ASP A 84 20.81 -0.08 14.20
N ALA A 85 21.21 -0.91 15.18
CA ALA A 85 20.89 -2.33 15.22
C ALA A 85 19.39 -2.62 15.38
N ASN A 86 18.61 -1.66 15.87
CA ASN A 86 17.16 -1.79 16.01
C ASN A 86 16.44 -1.57 14.67
N ILE A 87 17.10 -0.96 13.68
CA ILE A 87 16.54 -0.64 12.36
C ILE A 87 16.88 -1.77 11.37
N ASN A 88 16.50 -2.99 11.73
CA ASN A 88 16.78 -4.22 10.97
C ASN A 88 15.65 -4.65 10.03
N SER A 89 14.55 -3.90 10.00
CA SER A 89 13.37 -4.21 9.20
C SER A 89 12.60 -2.94 8.85
N MET A 90 11.83 -3.01 7.78
CA MET A 90 10.93 -1.93 7.36
C MET A 90 9.91 -1.55 8.45
N SER A 91 9.41 -2.55 9.19
CA SER A 91 8.49 -2.33 10.31
C SER A 91 9.17 -1.55 11.44
N ALA A 92 10.40 -1.90 11.80
CA ALA A 92 11.15 -1.19 12.83
C ALA A 92 11.46 0.24 12.41
N PHE A 93 11.88 0.44 11.15
CA PHE A 93 12.09 1.76 10.57
C PHE A 93 10.82 2.61 10.58
N LYS A 94 9.69 2.07 10.10
CA LYS A 94 8.39 2.77 10.09
C LYS A 94 7.99 3.20 11.49
N THR A 95 8.17 2.35 12.49
CA THR A 95 7.87 2.68 13.89
C THR A 95 8.80 3.78 14.40
N ALA A 96 10.11 3.68 14.14
CA ALA A 96 11.08 4.69 14.57
C ALA A 96 10.77 6.07 13.96
N VAL A 97 10.49 6.13 12.65
CA VAL A 97 10.11 7.38 11.97
C VAL A 97 8.79 7.92 12.51
N LYS A 98 7.78 7.08 12.72
CA LYS A 98 6.49 7.51 13.29
C LYS A 98 6.63 8.14 14.67
N ASN A 99 7.56 7.63 15.49
CA ASN A 99 7.81 8.09 16.84
C ASN A 99 8.54 9.44 16.90
N LEU A 100 9.11 9.92 15.80
CA LEU A 100 9.66 11.28 15.72
C LEU A 100 8.54 12.30 15.97
N LYS A 101 8.74 13.12 17.00
CA LYS A 101 7.80 14.18 17.39
C LYS A 101 8.20 15.48 16.74
N TRP A 102 7.18 16.23 16.32
CA TRP A 102 7.39 17.59 15.82
C TRP A 102 7.97 18.45 16.94
N ILE A 103 9.13 19.05 16.69
CA ILE A 103 9.90 19.81 17.68
C ILE A 103 9.32 21.22 17.85
N ALA A 104 8.98 21.90 16.74
CA ALA A 104 8.53 23.29 16.70
C ALA A 104 9.56 24.31 17.24
N GLY A 105 10.10 25.15 16.36
CA GLY A 105 11.04 26.21 16.72
C GLY A 105 11.66 26.84 15.49
N GLY A 106 12.93 27.26 15.59
CA GLY A 106 13.68 27.82 14.46
C GLY A 106 14.03 26.79 13.38
N THR A 107 14.78 27.25 12.37
CA THR A 107 15.17 26.44 11.21
C THR A 107 16.69 26.51 11.00
N PHE A 108 17.44 25.57 11.55
CA PHE A 108 18.91 25.56 11.60
C PHE A 108 19.48 24.69 10.47
N THR A 109 19.18 25.06 9.23
CA THR A 109 19.51 24.27 8.04
C THR A 109 21.02 24.10 7.84
N PRO A 110 21.87 25.16 7.86
CA PRO A 110 23.32 24.99 7.76
C PRO A 110 23.90 24.04 8.83
N SER A 111 23.50 24.19 10.09
CA SER A 111 23.95 23.31 11.17
C SER A 111 23.42 21.88 11.03
N ALA A 112 22.21 21.68 10.51
CA ALA A 112 21.67 20.35 10.20
C ALA A 112 22.52 19.62 9.14
N MET A 113 22.98 20.33 8.10
CA MET A 113 23.87 19.74 7.08
C MET A 113 25.19 19.27 7.68
N LYS A 114 25.79 20.10 8.56
CA LYS A 114 27.02 19.75 9.28
C LYS A 114 26.82 18.55 10.21
N PHE A 115 25.75 18.57 11.01
CA PHE A 115 25.41 17.48 11.92
C PHE A 115 25.18 16.16 11.16
N THR A 116 24.46 16.21 10.04
CA THR A 116 24.21 15.03 9.21
C THR A 116 25.53 14.43 8.68
N TYR A 117 26.44 15.27 8.21
CA TYR A 117 27.75 14.81 7.76
C TYR A 117 28.56 14.19 8.91
N ASP A 118 28.69 14.90 10.04
CA ASP A 118 29.52 14.46 11.15
C ASP A 118 28.98 13.18 11.82
N THR A 119 27.65 13.03 11.92
CA THR A 119 27.00 11.96 12.70
C THR A 119 26.56 10.75 11.89
N LEU A 120 26.15 10.91 10.63
CA LEU A 120 25.66 9.79 9.82
C LEU A 120 26.67 9.39 8.74
N ILE A 121 27.34 10.35 8.11
CA ILE A 121 28.24 10.06 6.98
C ILE A 121 29.63 9.71 7.51
N LYS A 122 30.27 10.60 8.26
CA LYS A 122 31.67 10.46 8.68
C LYS A 122 31.90 9.26 9.59
N THR A 123 30.95 8.93 10.46
CA THR A 123 31.07 7.87 11.47
C THR A 123 30.48 6.53 11.02
N SER A 124 29.44 6.55 10.18
CA SER A 124 28.60 5.37 9.92
C SER A 124 28.61 4.92 8.45
N ARG A 125 29.36 5.59 7.58
CA ARG A 125 29.50 5.22 6.16
C ARG A 125 30.01 3.80 6.00
N ARG A 126 29.27 3.00 5.23
CA ARG A 126 29.73 1.69 4.75
C ARG A 126 30.75 1.84 3.62
N ALA A 127 31.85 1.08 3.70
CA ALA A 127 32.83 1.00 2.62
C ALA A 127 32.19 0.47 1.32
N GLY A 128 32.43 1.16 0.21
CA GLY A 128 31.86 0.81 -1.10
C GLY A 128 30.39 1.17 -1.29
N ALA A 129 29.72 1.76 -0.28
CA ALA A 129 28.34 2.22 -0.43
C ALA A 129 28.25 3.61 -1.06
N LYS A 130 27.27 3.77 -1.96
CA LYS A 130 26.84 5.09 -2.46
C LYS A 130 25.97 5.75 -1.39
N ILE A 131 26.21 7.02 -1.10
CA ILE A 131 25.41 7.78 -0.14
C ILE A 131 24.50 8.73 -0.93
N ASN A 132 23.19 8.65 -0.68
CA ASN A 132 22.23 9.65 -1.15
C ASN A 132 21.62 10.38 0.04
N VAL A 133 21.64 11.71 0.03
CA VAL A 133 20.99 12.55 1.03
C VAL A 133 19.79 13.23 0.37
N VAL A 134 18.63 13.17 1.01
CA VAL A 134 17.41 13.85 0.58
C VAL A 134 17.06 14.87 1.65
N VAL A 135 17.16 16.16 1.30
CA VAL A 135 16.85 17.27 2.21
C VAL A 135 15.48 17.81 1.85
N VAL A 136 14.57 17.89 2.83
CA VAL A 136 13.24 18.51 2.69
C VAL A 136 13.21 19.73 3.59
N THR A 137 12.84 20.89 3.05
CA THR A 137 12.74 22.15 3.81
C THR A 137 11.86 23.16 3.08
N ASP A 138 11.35 24.15 3.81
CA ASP A 138 10.73 25.35 3.26
C ASP A 138 11.75 26.48 2.98
N GLY A 139 13.05 26.18 3.12
CA GLY A 139 14.16 26.95 2.56
C GLY A 139 14.59 28.16 3.38
N ARG A 140 13.82 28.47 4.42
CA ARG A 140 14.14 29.52 5.35
C ARG A 140 15.09 28.93 6.38
N TYR A 141 16.08 29.70 6.80
CA TYR A 141 16.86 29.35 7.98
C TYR A 141 17.04 30.56 8.87
N ASP A 142 17.18 30.28 10.16
CA ASP A 142 17.28 31.31 11.19
C ASP A 142 18.57 32.13 10.98
N PRO A 143 18.52 33.48 11.08
CA PRO A 143 19.72 34.32 11.01
C PRO A 143 20.79 33.95 12.05
N ASN A 144 20.42 33.31 13.16
CA ASN A 144 21.35 32.81 14.17
C ASN A 144 22.12 31.55 13.72
N ASP A 145 21.76 30.94 12.58
CA ASP A 145 22.49 29.85 11.92
C ASP A 145 23.07 30.27 10.57
N ASN A 146 23.48 31.54 10.42
CA ASN A 146 23.94 32.13 9.16
C ASN A 146 25.34 31.73 8.66
N ASP A 147 25.79 30.52 8.99
CA ASP A 147 27.08 30.01 8.50
C ASP A 147 26.90 29.21 7.21
N ASP A 148 26.81 29.92 6.08
CA ASP A 148 26.62 29.35 4.74
C ASP A 148 27.73 28.35 4.36
N SER A 149 28.91 28.43 4.99
CA SER A 149 29.98 27.46 4.77
C SER A 149 29.54 26.03 5.12
N LYS A 150 28.62 25.89 6.09
CA LYS A 150 28.08 24.60 6.52
C LYS A 150 27.05 24.03 5.55
N LEU A 151 26.40 24.83 4.71
CA LEU A 151 25.45 24.33 3.69
C LEU A 151 26.10 23.32 2.75
N ARG A 152 27.40 23.48 2.51
CA ARG A 152 28.20 22.59 1.66
C ARG A 152 28.87 21.44 2.43
N SER A 153 28.53 21.22 3.71
CA SER A 153 29.12 20.14 4.52
C SER A 153 28.90 18.75 3.91
N LEU A 154 27.79 18.56 3.19
CA LEU A 154 27.48 17.31 2.51
C LEU A 154 28.20 17.13 1.17
N CYS A 155 28.88 18.15 0.66
CA CYS A 155 29.55 18.15 -0.64
C CYS A 155 30.88 17.40 -0.61
N HIS A 156 30.79 16.08 -0.47
CA HIS A 156 31.93 15.17 -0.40
C HIS A 156 31.88 14.10 -1.50
N PRO A 157 33.04 13.59 -1.97
CA PRO A 157 33.08 12.53 -2.95
C PRO A 157 32.30 11.28 -2.52
N GLY A 158 31.39 10.84 -3.39
CA GLY A 158 30.51 9.69 -3.16
C GLY A 158 29.26 9.98 -2.34
N VAL A 159 28.95 11.26 -2.08
CA VAL A 159 27.70 11.74 -1.50
C VAL A 159 26.91 12.50 -2.56
N ASP A 160 25.73 12.00 -2.89
CA ASP A 160 24.78 12.65 -3.79
C ASP A 160 23.68 13.32 -2.96
N VAL A 161 23.54 14.65 -3.07
CA VAL A 161 22.52 15.41 -2.33
C VAL A 161 21.38 15.83 -3.27
N ASN A 162 20.16 15.51 -2.88
CA ASN A 162 18.91 15.96 -3.51
C ASN A 162 18.19 16.88 -2.52
N ALA A 163 17.66 17.99 -3.01
CA ALA A 163 16.95 18.95 -2.18
C ALA A 163 15.53 19.15 -2.71
N ILE A 164 14.56 19.09 -1.80
CA ILE A 164 13.15 19.28 -2.06
C ILE A 164 12.74 20.54 -1.31
N GLY A 165 12.48 21.60 -2.08
CA GLY A 165 11.98 22.85 -1.56
C GLY A 165 10.46 22.89 -1.65
N VAL A 166 9.78 23.15 -0.54
CA VAL A 166 8.32 23.20 -0.50
C VAL A 166 7.82 24.60 -0.11
N GLY A 167 6.85 25.13 -0.87
CA GLY A 167 6.21 26.41 -0.57
C GLY A 167 6.66 27.55 -1.49
N ASP A 168 6.72 28.77 -0.94
CA ASP A 168 7.00 30.02 -1.66
C ASP A 168 8.51 30.31 -1.84
N MET A 169 9.37 29.34 -1.53
CA MET A 169 10.82 29.46 -1.53
C MET A 169 11.40 29.91 -2.87
N PHE A 170 10.79 29.48 -3.98
CA PHE A 170 11.28 29.80 -5.32
C PHE A 170 10.89 31.20 -5.79
N ASP A 171 10.03 31.89 -5.04
CA ASP A 171 9.71 33.29 -5.29
C ASP A 171 10.78 34.24 -4.69
N LYS A 172 11.73 33.71 -3.90
CA LYS A 172 12.82 34.44 -3.28
C LYS A 172 14.19 33.96 -3.78
N ILE A 173 15.02 34.91 -4.21
CA ILE A 173 16.35 34.62 -4.76
C ILE A 173 17.24 33.91 -3.74
N HIS A 174 17.32 34.43 -2.51
CA HIS A 174 18.21 33.90 -1.46
C HIS A 174 17.92 32.42 -1.13
N ASP A 175 16.67 32.05 -0.97
CA ASP A 175 16.29 30.70 -0.57
C ASP A 175 16.62 29.68 -1.68
N SER A 176 16.52 30.09 -2.94
CA SER A 176 16.95 29.28 -4.09
C SER A 176 18.48 29.06 -4.12
N GLU A 177 19.27 30.03 -3.64
CA GLU A 177 20.73 29.90 -3.52
C GLU A 177 21.14 28.97 -2.38
N THR A 178 20.32 28.91 -1.31
CA THR A 178 20.48 27.97 -0.20
C THR A 178 20.36 26.54 -0.70
N LEU A 179 19.28 26.19 -1.41
CA LEU A 179 19.11 24.85 -1.97
C LEU A 179 20.23 24.53 -2.98
N ARG A 180 20.62 25.50 -3.81
CA ARG A 180 21.76 25.36 -4.74
C ARG A 180 23.05 25.00 -4.01
N SER A 181 23.30 25.61 -2.86
CA SER A 181 24.47 25.31 -2.03
C SER A 181 24.40 23.94 -1.38
N ILE A 182 23.22 23.52 -0.88
CA ILE A 182 22.98 22.20 -0.31
C ILE A 182 23.24 21.08 -1.34
N VAL A 183 22.77 21.25 -2.58
CA VAL A 183 23.00 20.28 -3.67
C VAL A 183 24.36 20.43 -4.37
N CYS A 184 25.30 21.16 -3.79
CA CYS A 184 26.66 21.31 -4.33
C CYS A 184 26.70 21.90 -5.75
N ASN A 185 25.76 22.81 -6.05
CA ASN A 185 25.49 23.41 -7.37
C ASN A 185 24.95 22.45 -8.45
N ALA A 186 24.57 21.23 -8.09
CA ALA A 186 23.90 20.30 -9.00
C ALA A 186 22.40 20.63 -9.11
N THR A 187 22.05 21.71 -9.81
CA THR A 187 20.68 22.24 -9.90
C THR A 187 19.64 21.24 -10.41
N GLY A 188 20.05 20.24 -11.20
CA GLY A 188 19.17 19.14 -11.63
C GLY A 188 18.67 18.22 -10.50
N ARG A 189 19.20 18.38 -9.27
CA ARG A 189 18.79 17.65 -8.06
C ARG A 189 17.94 18.48 -7.10
N ILE A 190 17.52 19.67 -7.54
CA ILE A 190 16.56 20.50 -6.81
C ILE A 190 15.17 20.19 -7.35
N THR A 191 14.24 19.90 -6.46
CA THR A 191 12.83 19.75 -6.78
C THR A 191 12.03 20.84 -6.07
N ALA A 192 11.26 21.59 -6.83
CA ALA A 192 10.36 22.61 -6.33
C ALA A 192 8.96 22.06 -6.18
N MET A 193 8.31 22.32 -5.04
CA MET A 193 6.94 21.92 -4.76
C MET A 193 6.15 23.08 -4.20
N LYS A 194 4.86 23.15 -4.53
CA LYS A 194 3.98 24.19 -3.98
C LYS A 194 3.42 23.79 -2.62
N ARG A 195 3.20 22.48 -2.40
CA ARG A 195 2.54 21.95 -1.21
C ARG A 195 3.21 20.67 -0.73
N TYR A 196 3.17 20.43 0.58
CA TYR A 196 3.67 19.19 1.18
C TYR A 196 2.89 17.94 0.73
N THR A 197 1.65 18.11 0.26
CA THR A 197 0.86 17.02 -0.34
C THR A 197 1.50 16.47 -1.61
N ASP A 198 2.29 17.28 -2.32
CA ASP A 198 2.93 16.90 -3.59
C ASP A 198 4.07 15.89 -3.37
N LEU A 199 4.60 15.81 -2.14
CA LEU A 199 5.53 14.74 -1.73
C LEU A 199 4.90 13.35 -1.85
N MET A 200 3.57 13.25 -1.79
CA MET A 200 2.83 11.98 -1.89
C MET A 200 2.39 11.66 -3.32
N ALA A 201 2.69 12.53 -4.30
CA ALA A 201 2.29 12.30 -5.69
C ALA A 201 3.04 11.10 -6.29
N GLU A 202 2.31 10.23 -6.99
CA GLU A 202 2.86 8.98 -7.54
C GLU A 202 4.06 9.23 -8.47
N ASP A 203 3.91 10.16 -9.42
CA ASP A 203 4.96 10.51 -10.39
C ASP A 203 6.24 11.01 -9.71
N PHE A 204 6.11 11.72 -8.59
CA PHE A 204 7.26 12.21 -7.83
C PHE A 204 7.97 11.07 -7.11
N MET A 205 7.20 10.17 -6.49
CA MET A 205 7.73 9.01 -5.78
C MET A 205 8.47 8.06 -6.74
N GLU A 206 7.95 7.84 -7.94
CA GLU A 206 8.60 7.04 -8.99
C GLU A 206 9.91 7.67 -9.46
N ARG A 207 9.93 8.99 -9.63
CA ARG A 207 11.16 9.72 -9.96
C ARG A 207 12.21 9.58 -8.86
N MET A 208 11.81 9.71 -7.59
CA MET A 208 12.73 9.57 -6.45
C MET A 208 13.28 8.14 -6.34
N GLU A 209 12.47 7.12 -6.60
CA GLU A 209 12.91 5.72 -6.66
C GLU A 209 14.06 5.56 -7.68
N THR A 210 13.86 6.09 -8.89
CA THR A 210 14.84 6.03 -9.98
C THR A 210 16.11 6.81 -9.66
N VAL A 211 16.00 7.98 -9.01
CA VAL A 211 17.16 8.80 -8.64
C VAL A 211 17.99 8.14 -7.54
N LEU A 212 17.34 7.57 -6.53
CA LEU A 212 17.99 6.96 -5.37
C LEU A 212 18.61 5.60 -5.74
N CYS A 213 17.95 4.85 -6.63
CA CYS A 213 18.40 3.53 -7.08
C CYS A 213 18.28 3.38 -8.62
N PRO A 214 19.23 3.96 -9.39
CA PRO A 214 19.11 4.04 -10.85
C PRO A 214 19.29 2.70 -11.58
N ASN A 215 19.99 1.73 -10.97
CA ASN A 215 20.25 0.41 -11.56
C ASN A 215 19.98 -0.69 -10.52
N PRO A 216 18.71 -0.97 -10.18
CA PRO A 216 18.39 -2.02 -9.23
C PRO A 216 18.73 -3.39 -9.82
N ILE A 217 19.34 -4.26 -9.02
CA ILE A 217 19.45 -5.68 -9.34
C ILE A 217 18.12 -6.32 -8.95
N ILE A 218 17.39 -6.78 -9.94
CA ILE A 218 16.13 -7.50 -9.72
C ILE A 218 16.49 -8.95 -9.37
N LYS A 219 16.43 -9.31 -8.09
CA LYS A 219 16.65 -10.68 -7.64
C LYS A 219 15.34 -11.42 -7.55
N CYS A 220 15.14 -12.32 -8.50
CA CYS A 220 14.04 -13.27 -8.50
C CYS A 220 14.47 -14.54 -7.77
N PRO A 221 13.64 -15.13 -6.90
CA PRO A 221 13.90 -16.48 -6.39
C PRO A 221 14.04 -17.48 -7.56
N ASP A 222 15.05 -18.34 -7.50
CA ASP A 222 15.27 -19.44 -8.45
C ASP A 222 14.19 -20.52 -8.26
N LEU A 223 13.00 -20.26 -8.80
CA LEU A 223 11.94 -21.25 -8.94
C LEU A 223 11.87 -21.66 -10.40
N PRO A 224 11.87 -22.97 -10.73
CA PRO A 224 11.72 -23.40 -12.11
C PRO A 224 10.39 -22.87 -12.65
N CYS A 225 10.48 -21.94 -13.59
CA CYS A 225 9.34 -21.43 -14.35
C CYS A 225 8.66 -22.62 -15.03
N LYS A 226 7.58 -23.13 -14.43
CA LYS A 226 6.66 -24.00 -15.15
C LYS A 226 5.87 -23.09 -16.08
N ASN A 227 6.00 -23.31 -17.38
CA ASN A 227 5.28 -22.64 -18.46
C ASN A 227 3.76 -22.94 -18.46
N ALA A 228 3.12 -22.97 -17.29
CA ALA A 228 1.68 -22.98 -17.15
C ALA A 228 1.26 -21.56 -16.72
N PRO A 229 0.20 -21.00 -17.32
CA PRO A 229 -0.20 -19.62 -17.07
C PRO A 229 -0.40 -19.44 -15.56
N ASP A 230 0.31 -18.47 -14.98
CA ASP A 230 0.16 -17.92 -13.62
C ASP A 230 -1.14 -18.38 -12.96
N VAL A 231 -1.06 -19.52 -12.28
CA VAL A 231 -2.19 -20.03 -11.53
C VAL A 231 -2.17 -19.23 -10.24
N ALA A 232 -3.24 -18.48 -9.99
CA ALA A 232 -3.38 -17.52 -8.90
C ALA A 232 -2.80 -18.01 -7.55
N PRO A 233 -2.39 -17.10 -6.64
CA PRO A 233 -1.68 -17.46 -5.40
C PRO A 233 -2.39 -18.51 -4.51
N CYS A 234 -3.68 -18.75 -4.73
CA CYS A 234 -4.51 -19.74 -4.07
C CYS A 234 -4.14 -21.21 -4.41
N VAL A 235 -3.13 -21.51 -5.25
CA VAL A 235 -2.74 -22.93 -5.48
C VAL A 235 -2.08 -23.56 -4.25
N GLY A 236 -1.45 -22.75 -3.39
CA GLY A 236 -0.68 -23.18 -2.23
C GLY A 236 -1.49 -23.40 -0.95
N ARG A 237 -2.75 -22.95 -0.90
CA ARG A 237 -3.63 -23.11 0.26
C ARG A 237 -5.10 -23.27 -0.17
N PRO A 238 -5.96 -23.94 0.60
CA PRO A 238 -7.37 -24.06 0.25
C PRO A 238 -8.12 -22.77 0.63
N VAL A 239 -8.85 -22.19 -0.32
CA VAL A 239 -9.69 -20.99 -0.11
C VAL A 239 -11.11 -21.24 -0.61
N ASP A 240 -12.11 -21.01 0.22
CA ASP A 240 -13.52 -21.01 -0.18
C ASP A 240 -13.96 -19.54 -0.34
N LEU A 241 -14.04 -19.07 -1.59
CA LEU A 241 -14.34 -17.69 -1.94
C LEU A 241 -15.84 -17.55 -2.25
N VAL A 242 -16.52 -16.64 -1.56
CA VAL A 242 -17.94 -16.41 -1.70
C VAL A 242 -18.19 -14.96 -2.05
N PHE A 243 -18.70 -14.72 -3.26
CA PHE A 243 -19.10 -13.40 -3.71
C PHE A 243 -20.52 -13.09 -3.26
N LEU A 244 -20.71 -11.91 -2.67
CA LEU A 244 -22.01 -11.31 -2.38
C LEU A 244 -22.15 -10.07 -3.28
N LEU A 245 -22.96 -10.18 -4.31
CA LEU A 245 -23.17 -9.16 -5.32
C LEU A 245 -24.45 -8.37 -5.03
N ASP A 246 -24.30 -7.05 -4.92
CA ASP A 246 -25.41 -6.12 -4.79
C ASP A 246 -26.21 -6.06 -6.10
N GLY A 247 -27.45 -6.54 -6.08
CA GLY A 247 -28.40 -6.53 -7.21
C GLY A 247 -29.28 -5.28 -7.24
N SER A 248 -28.87 -4.18 -6.61
CA SER A 248 -29.70 -2.99 -6.51
C SER A 248 -29.84 -2.20 -7.82
N GLU A 249 -30.93 -1.42 -7.93
CA GLU A 249 -31.20 -0.50 -9.04
C GLU A 249 -30.06 0.51 -9.27
N ARG A 250 -29.34 0.88 -8.20
CA ARG A 250 -28.25 1.87 -8.22
C ARG A 250 -27.03 1.38 -8.99
N LEU A 251 -26.82 0.07 -9.04
CA LEU A 251 -25.76 -0.54 -9.82
C LEU A 251 -26.04 -0.33 -11.32
N GLY A 252 -27.25 -0.62 -11.78
CA GLY A 252 -27.64 -0.59 -13.19
C GLY A 252 -27.13 -1.78 -14.00
N THR A 253 -27.88 -2.14 -15.04
CA THR A 253 -27.63 -3.35 -15.87
C THR A 253 -26.26 -3.40 -16.53
N GLU A 254 -25.72 -2.26 -16.96
CA GLU A 254 -24.39 -2.24 -17.61
C GLU A 254 -23.27 -2.55 -16.61
N ASN A 255 -23.33 -1.96 -15.42
CA ASN A 255 -22.33 -2.20 -14.39
C ASN A 255 -22.43 -3.61 -13.82
N PHE A 256 -23.66 -4.13 -13.67
CA PHE A 256 -23.89 -5.52 -13.31
C PHE A 256 -23.18 -6.50 -14.25
N ARG A 257 -23.18 -6.21 -15.56
CA ARG A 257 -22.43 -7.00 -16.55
C ARG A 257 -20.92 -6.97 -16.30
N TYR A 258 -20.33 -5.81 -15.98
CA TYR A 258 -18.90 -5.72 -15.65
C TYR A 258 -18.54 -6.49 -14.39
N VAL A 259 -19.42 -6.50 -13.38
CA VAL A 259 -19.21 -7.31 -12.17
C VAL A 259 -19.26 -8.80 -12.50
N GLY A 260 -20.19 -9.22 -13.35
CA GLY A 260 -20.26 -10.60 -13.82
C GLY A 260 -19.00 -11.03 -14.59
N GLU A 261 -18.51 -10.18 -15.49
CA GLU A 261 -17.24 -10.41 -16.21
C GLU A 261 -16.05 -10.51 -15.24
N PHE A 262 -16.03 -9.68 -14.21
CA PHE A 262 -15.00 -9.74 -13.16
C PHE A 262 -15.02 -11.08 -12.42
N VAL A 263 -16.19 -11.55 -11.95
CA VAL A 263 -16.31 -12.83 -11.26
C VAL A 263 -15.91 -14.00 -12.16
N GLN A 264 -16.30 -13.97 -13.44
CA GLN A 264 -15.87 -14.98 -14.42
C GLN A 264 -14.35 -14.96 -14.62
N LYS A 265 -13.75 -13.78 -14.78
CA LYS A 265 -12.30 -13.61 -14.91
C LYS A 265 -11.56 -14.13 -13.67
N VAL A 266 -12.10 -13.90 -12.47
CA VAL A 266 -11.57 -14.47 -11.22
C VAL A 266 -11.62 -15.99 -11.28
N ALA A 267 -12.75 -16.58 -11.67
CA ALA A 267 -12.90 -18.03 -11.79
C ALA A 267 -11.91 -18.66 -12.78
N ASP A 268 -11.68 -18.00 -13.91
CA ASP A 268 -10.78 -18.47 -14.96
C ASP A 268 -9.30 -18.39 -14.54
N ARG A 269 -8.94 -17.39 -13.71
CA ARG A 269 -7.57 -17.19 -13.25
C ARG A 269 -7.23 -17.94 -11.97
N LEU A 270 -8.22 -18.17 -11.11
CA LEU A 270 -8.05 -18.96 -9.90
C LEU A 270 -7.80 -20.43 -10.26
N GLY A 271 -6.77 -21.02 -9.65
CA GLY A 271 -6.62 -22.46 -9.68
C GLY A 271 -7.75 -23.10 -8.88
N LEU A 272 -8.78 -23.61 -9.55
CA LEU A 272 -9.90 -24.29 -8.89
C LEU A 272 -9.51 -25.65 -8.35
N ALA A 273 -10.12 -26.02 -7.23
CA ALA A 273 -9.95 -27.31 -6.57
C ALA A 273 -10.28 -28.47 -7.51
N ARG A 274 -9.62 -29.61 -7.33
CA ARG A 274 -9.89 -30.82 -8.14
C ARG A 274 -11.08 -31.61 -7.63
N SER A 275 -11.48 -31.38 -6.38
CA SER A 275 -12.59 -32.05 -5.73
C SER A 275 -13.14 -31.18 -4.60
N ARG A 276 -14.28 -31.58 -4.02
CA ARG A 276 -14.86 -30.89 -2.86
C ARG A 276 -13.98 -30.94 -1.60
N SER A 277 -13.09 -31.92 -1.49
CA SER A 277 -12.21 -32.15 -0.33
C SER A 277 -10.74 -31.81 -0.60
N ASP A 278 -10.43 -31.18 -1.73
CA ASP A 278 -9.08 -30.76 -2.08
C ASP A 278 -8.50 -29.86 -0.98
N ARG A 279 -7.30 -30.20 -0.49
CA ARG A 279 -6.60 -29.44 0.55
C ARG A 279 -5.80 -28.27 0.00
N MET A 280 -5.85 -28.05 -1.30
CA MET A 280 -5.25 -26.94 -2.01
C MET A 280 -6.34 -26.23 -2.81
N ARG A 281 -6.04 -25.07 -3.40
CA ARG A 281 -6.85 -24.44 -4.45
C ARG A 281 -8.21 -23.87 -4.01
N ALA A 282 -8.77 -23.05 -4.88
CA ALA A 282 -9.98 -22.28 -4.59
C ALA A 282 -11.27 -23.04 -4.93
N ARG A 283 -12.35 -22.73 -4.22
CA ARG A 283 -13.74 -22.99 -4.61
C ARG A 283 -14.49 -21.67 -4.60
N LEU A 284 -15.51 -21.55 -5.44
CA LEU A 284 -16.25 -20.31 -5.66
C LEU A 284 -17.73 -20.52 -5.41
N ALA A 285 -18.37 -19.50 -4.84
CA ALA A 285 -19.82 -19.35 -4.81
C ALA A 285 -20.17 -17.90 -5.14
N LEU A 286 -21.38 -17.68 -5.66
CA LEU A 286 -21.93 -16.35 -5.90
C LEU A 286 -23.37 -16.29 -5.44
N THR A 287 -23.66 -15.29 -4.62
CA THR A 287 -25.02 -14.91 -4.22
C THR A 287 -25.25 -13.46 -4.62
N GLU A 288 -26.29 -13.21 -5.40
CA GLU A 288 -26.81 -11.87 -5.63
C GLU A 288 -27.84 -11.55 -4.54
N PHE A 289 -27.84 -10.33 -4.03
CA PHE A 289 -28.76 -9.89 -3.00
C PHE A 289 -29.46 -8.58 -3.36
N GLY A 290 -30.74 -8.52 -3.01
CA GLY A 290 -31.58 -7.33 -3.13
C GLY A 290 -32.23 -7.02 -1.78
N ARG A 291 -33.58 -7.04 -1.75
CA ARG A 291 -34.37 -6.88 -0.52
C ARG A 291 -34.11 -8.01 0.47
N GLU A 292 -34.58 -7.82 1.70
CA GLU A 292 -34.42 -8.76 2.83
C GLU A 292 -34.70 -10.23 2.48
N TYR A 293 -35.73 -10.50 1.66
CA TYR A 293 -36.13 -11.85 1.24
C TYR A 293 -35.84 -12.16 -0.23
N GLU A 294 -35.09 -11.29 -0.91
CA GLU A 294 -34.83 -11.37 -2.35
C GLU A 294 -33.33 -11.61 -2.55
N ASN A 295 -32.93 -12.87 -2.36
CA ASN A 295 -31.54 -13.32 -2.54
C ASN A 295 -31.52 -14.47 -3.54
N HIS A 296 -30.55 -14.47 -4.45
CA HIS A 296 -30.40 -15.49 -5.47
C HIS A 296 -29.01 -16.11 -5.44
N VAL A 297 -28.92 -17.42 -5.17
CA VAL A 297 -27.65 -18.16 -5.27
C VAL A 297 -27.43 -18.54 -6.73
N ALA A 298 -26.58 -17.79 -7.43
CA ALA A 298 -26.24 -18.02 -8.83
C ALA A 298 -25.59 -19.40 -9.02
N PHE A 299 -24.68 -19.74 -8.12
CA PHE A 299 -24.12 -21.09 -7.99
C PHE A 299 -23.62 -21.33 -6.56
N PRO A 300 -23.83 -22.55 -6.02
CA PRO A 300 -23.32 -22.90 -4.70
C PRO A 300 -21.81 -23.11 -4.76
N LEU A 301 -21.18 -23.30 -3.59
CA LEU A 301 -19.74 -23.51 -3.48
C LEU A 301 -19.27 -24.70 -4.33
N THR A 302 -18.58 -24.38 -5.42
CA THR A 302 -18.20 -25.33 -6.45
C THR A 302 -16.77 -25.12 -6.92
N HIS A 303 -16.24 -26.14 -7.58
CA HIS A 303 -14.95 -26.12 -8.27
C HIS A 303 -15.11 -26.46 -9.75
N ASP A 304 -16.34 -26.69 -10.20
CA ASP A 304 -16.65 -27.03 -11.58
C ASP A 304 -16.83 -25.75 -12.40
N PRO A 305 -15.95 -25.47 -13.38
CA PRO A 305 -16.05 -24.27 -14.21
C PRO A 305 -17.33 -24.23 -15.05
N VAL A 306 -17.92 -25.39 -15.38
CA VAL A 306 -19.18 -25.45 -16.14
C VAL A 306 -20.33 -24.95 -15.29
N THR A 307 -20.42 -25.38 -14.02
CA THR A 307 -21.40 -24.86 -13.06
C THR A 307 -21.26 -23.35 -12.86
N ILE A 308 -20.03 -22.84 -12.72
CA ILE A 308 -19.78 -21.40 -12.58
C ILE A 308 -20.26 -20.64 -13.82
N SER A 309 -19.81 -21.04 -15.01
CA SER A 309 -20.19 -20.38 -16.26
C SER A 309 -21.69 -20.41 -16.55
N ASN A 310 -22.36 -21.53 -16.22
CA ASN A 310 -23.82 -21.64 -16.34
C ASN A 310 -24.54 -20.73 -15.33
N GLY A 311 -24.09 -20.69 -14.08
CA GLY A 311 -24.64 -19.81 -13.05
C GLY A 311 -24.47 -18.34 -13.41
N MET A 312 -23.31 -17.94 -13.94
CA MET A 312 -23.08 -16.58 -14.43
C MET A 312 -23.99 -16.20 -15.60
N ARG A 313 -24.24 -17.12 -16.54
CA ARG A 313 -25.14 -16.85 -17.68
C ARG A 313 -26.62 -16.80 -17.30
N ALA A 314 -27.01 -17.53 -16.26
CA ALA A 314 -28.38 -17.58 -15.77
C ALA A 314 -28.69 -16.55 -14.67
N LEU A 315 -27.68 -15.81 -14.22
CA LEU A 315 -27.79 -14.84 -13.15
C LEU A 315 -28.78 -13.71 -13.56
N PRO A 316 -29.93 -13.58 -12.88
CA PRO A 316 -30.81 -12.45 -13.11
C PRO A 316 -30.14 -11.16 -12.63
N TYR A 317 -30.65 -10.00 -13.06
CA TYR A 317 -30.36 -8.74 -12.38
C TYR A 317 -31.63 -8.37 -11.60
N LEU A 318 -31.54 -8.32 -10.27
CA LEU A 318 -32.71 -8.14 -9.41
C LEU A 318 -33.38 -6.76 -9.55
N ASP A 319 -32.61 -5.71 -9.84
CA ASP A 319 -33.11 -4.33 -9.97
C ASP A 319 -33.95 -3.91 -8.75
N SER A 320 -33.42 -4.16 -7.56
CA SER A 320 -34.15 -4.04 -6.29
C SER A 320 -33.48 -3.05 -5.32
N SER A 321 -33.90 -3.02 -4.06
CA SER A 321 -33.15 -2.30 -3.00
C SER A 321 -32.01 -3.15 -2.47
N SER A 322 -31.03 -2.56 -1.78
CA SER A 322 -29.87 -3.29 -1.22
C SER A 322 -30.04 -3.58 0.29
N SER A 323 -29.94 -4.85 0.70
CA SER A 323 -30.00 -5.29 2.11
C SER A 323 -28.96 -6.36 2.43
N VAL A 324 -27.78 -5.91 2.87
CA VAL A 324 -26.61 -6.78 3.09
C VAL A 324 -26.71 -7.71 4.31
N GLY A 325 -27.36 -7.29 5.40
CA GLY A 325 -27.46 -8.09 6.63
C GLY A 325 -28.20 -9.42 6.39
N PRO A 326 -29.43 -9.40 5.87
CA PRO A 326 -30.18 -10.59 5.45
C PRO A 326 -29.43 -11.44 4.41
N ALA A 327 -28.73 -10.81 3.46
CA ALA A 327 -27.93 -11.50 2.46
C ALA A 327 -26.81 -12.36 3.06
N ILE A 328 -26.14 -11.85 4.10
CA ILE A 328 -25.11 -12.58 4.85
C ILE A 328 -25.72 -13.82 5.50
N PHE A 329 -26.84 -13.68 6.21
CA PHE A 329 -27.51 -14.82 6.83
C PHE A 329 -27.95 -15.86 5.80
N HIS A 330 -28.56 -15.41 4.71
CA HIS A 330 -28.97 -16.27 3.61
C HIS A 330 -27.79 -17.05 3.00
N THR A 331 -26.64 -16.39 2.83
CA THR A 331 -25.41 -16.99 2.30
C THR A 331 -24.84 -18.02 3.27
N ILE A 332 -24.79 -17.71 4.57
CA ILE A 332 -24.33 -18.65 5.61
C ILE A 332 -25.20 -19.92 5.60
N ASP A 333 -26.52 -19.77 5.47
CA ASP A 333 -27.45 -20.89 5.58
C ASP A 333 -27.49 -21.75 4.31
N ASN A 334 -27.47 -21.14 3.13
CA ASN A 334 -27.67 -21.84 1.85
C ASN A 334 -26.37 -22.17 1.11
N VAL A 335 -25.30 -21.39 1.29
CA VAL A 335 -24.01 -21.63 0.61
C VAL A 335 -23.03 -22.37 1.52
N LEU A 336 -22.89 -21.94 2.78
CA LEU A 336 -21.95 -22.57 3.71
C LEU A 336 -22.54 -23.82 4.38
N GLY A 337 -23.82 -23.79 4.73
CA GLY A 337 -24.50 -24.83 5.50
C GLY A 337 -24.03 -24.89 6.97
N ARG A 338 -24.82 -25.53 7.85
CA ARG A 338 -24.54 -25.61 9.29
C ARG A 338 -24.38 -27.07 9.76
N GLY A 339 -23.50 -27.30 10.74
CA GLY A 339 -23.32 -28.61 11.36
C GLY A 339 -22.99 -29.72 10.36
N ASN A 340 -23.87 -30.72 10.23
CA ASN A 340 -23.69 -31.87 9.33
C ASN A 340 -23.91 -31.53 7.84
N THR A 341 -24.50 -30.38 7.51
CA THR A 341 -24.68 -29.93 6.11
C THR A 341 -23.61 -28.94 5.64
N ARG A 342 -22.57 -28.71 6.46
CA ARG A 342 -21.46 -27.80 6.16
C ARG A 342 -20.78 -28.18 4.84
N GLN A 343 -20.82 -27.25 3.88
CA GLN A 343 -20.21 -27.35 2.56
C GLN A 343 -18.77 -26.82 2.53
N THR A 344 -18.39 -25.98 3.51
CA THR A 344 -17.04 -25.40 3.59
C THR A 344 -15.99 -26.40 4.08
N ARG A 345 -14.76 -26.24 3.58
CA ARG A 345 -13.61 -27.05 3.98
C ARG A 345 -13.11 -26.59 5.36
N ARG A 346 -12.90 -27.53 6.29
CA ARG A 346 -12.45 -27.21 7.68
C ARG A 346 -11.08 -26.55 7.76
N HIS A 347 -10.24 -26.72 6.74
CA HIS A 347 -8.88 -26.16 6.68
C HIS A 347 -8.75 -25.05 5.64
N ALA A 348 -9.85 -24.67 4.98
CA ALA A 348 -9.85 -23.57 4.02
C ALA A 348 -10.11 -22.25 4.73
N GLU A 349 -9.42 -21.21 4.27
CA GLU A 349 -9.82 -19.84 4.58
C GLU A 349 -11.17 -19.58 3.90
N LEU A 350 -12.13 -19.07 4.66
CA LEU A 350 -13.43 -18.69 4.16
C LEU A 350 -13.42 -17.18 3.92
N SER A 351 -13.49 -16.77 2.66
CA SER A 351 -13.42 -15.36 2.28
C SER A 351 -14.75 -14.90 1.68
N PHE A 352 -15.33 -13.84 2.23
CA PHE A 352 -16.51 -13.17 1.70
C PHE A 352 -16.06 -11.92 0.95
N VAL A 353 -16.51 -11.77 -0.29
CA VAL A 353 -16.24 -10.60 -1.13
C VAL A 353 -17.55 -9.91 -1.45
N PHE A 354 -17.77 -8.77 -0.83
CA PHE A 354 -18.93 -7.92 -1.07
C PHE A 354 -18.63 -7.00 -2.26
N ILE A 355 -19.52 -6.94 -3.24
CA ILE A 355 -19.44 -5.99 -4.35
C ILE A 355 -20.71 -5.13 -4.30
N THR A 356 -20.55 -3.87 -3.93
CA THR A 356 -21.67 -2.93 -3.68
C THR A 356 -21.30 -1.53 -4.13
N ASP A 357 -22.29 -0.67 -4.33
CA ASP A 357 -22.10 0.76 -4.54
C ASP A 357 -21.89 1.53 -3.22
N GLY A 358 -21.93 0.82 -2.08
CA GLY A 358 -21.67 1.38 -0.75
C GLY A 358 -22.90 2.01 -0.09
N ILE A 359 -24.10 1.91 -0.67
CA ILE A 359 -25.34 2.33 -0.02
C ILE A 359 -26.29 1.13 0.11
N THR A 360 -26.31 0.52 1.29
CA THR A 360 -27.21 -0.59 1.64
C THR A 360 -27.97 -0.29 2.91
N ASN A 361 -29.16 -0.87 3.05
CA ASN A 361 -29.84 -0.95 4.32
C ASN A 361 -28.95 -1.71 5.33
N SER A 362 -28.68 -1.09 6.47
CA SER A 362 -27.82 -1.60 7.55
C SER A 362 -28.59 -2.35 8.64
N SER A 363 -29.88 -2.64 8.42
CA SER A 363 -30.69 -3.46 9.33
C SER A 363 -30.03 -4.81 9.56
N HIS A 364 -29.94 -5.22 10.82
CA HIS A 364 -29.29 -6.48 11.26
C HIS A 364 -27.81 -6.62 10.87
N LEU A 365 -27.13 -5.54 10.45
CA LEU A 365 -25.73 -5.60 10.03
C LEU A 365 -24.79 -6.06 11.16
N ASP A 366 -24.97 -5.55 12.38
CA ASP A 366 -24.12 -5.92 13.52
C ASP A 366 -24.26 -7.41 13.90
N GLU A 367 -25.48 -7.95 13.79
CA GLU A 367 -25.78 -9.37 14.01
C GLU A 367 -25.16 -10.22 12.90
N ALA A 368 -25.27 -9.76 11.64
CA ALA A 368 -24.69 -10.43 10.49
C ALA A 368 -23.15 -10.47 10.56
N VAL A 369 -22.51 -9.35 10.93
CA VAL A 369 -21.05 -9.28 11.14
C VAL A 369 -20.63 -10.20 12.29
N SER A 370 -21.42 -10.27 13.37
CA SER A 370 -21.17 -11.21 14.47
C SER A 370 -21.28 -12.67 14.01
N ALA A 371 -22.24 -12.99 13.14
CA ALA A 371 -22.37 -14.31 12.54
C ALA A 371 -21.18 -14.67 11.63
N MET A 372 -20.70 -13.72 10.82
CA MET A 372 -19.49 -13.89 10.01
C MET A 372 -18.26 -14.17 10.88
N ARG A 373 -18.07 -13.43 11.99
CA ARG A 373 -17.00 -13.67 12.96
C ARG A 373 -17.09 -15.07 13.57
N GLY A 374 -18.30 -15.53 13.90
CA GLY A 374 -18.55 -16.88 14.40
C GLY A 374 -18.19 -17.99 13.40
N GLN A 375 -18.25 -17.70 12.10
CA GLN A 375 -17.82 -18.60 11.02
C GLN A 375 -16.35 -18.42 10.61
N GLN A 376 -15.61 -17.53 11.29
CA GLN A 376 -14.22 -17.18 10.97
C GLN A 376 -14.04 -16.69 9.52
N VAL A 377 -15.01 -15.93 9.03
CA VAL A 377 -14.97 -15.32 7.69
C VAL A 377 -13.94 -14.19 7.65
N VAL A 378 -13.13 -14.17 6.59
CA VAL A 378 -12.31 -13.01 6.20
C VAL A 378 -13.15 -12.20 5.21
N SER A 379 -13.46 -10.94 5.56
CA SER A 379 -14.31 -10.08 4.75
C SER A 379 -13.49 -9.15 3.87
N THR A 380 -13.92 -8.96 2.62
CA THR A 380 -13.36 -8.00 1.66
C THR A 380 -14.51 -7.23 1.04
N VAL A 381 -14.39 -5.92 0.92
CA VAL A 381 -15.46 -5.08 0.39
C VAL A 381 -14.94 -4.31 -0.82
N ILE A 382 -15.57 -4.49 -1.96
CA ILE A 382 -15.34 -3.71 -3.18
C ILE A 382 -16.49 -2.72 -3.30
N ALA A 383 -16.17 -1.44 -3.11
CA ALA A 383 -17.13 -0.35 -3.13
C ALA A 383 -16.85 0.59 -4.30
N THR A 384 -17.90 1.03 -4.99
CA THR A 384 -17.77 1.92 -6.16
C THR A 384 -18.46 3.26 -5.94
N GLY A 385 -17.85 4.35 -6.43
CA GLY A 385 -18.48 5.67 -6.43
C GLY A 385 -18.02 6.58 -5.29
N SER A 386 -18.45 7.85 -5.34
CA SER A 386 -18.08 8.88 -4.37
C SER A 386 -18.95 8.86 -3.10
N ASP A 387 -20.18 8.38 -3.23
CA ASP A 387 -21.24 8.52 -2.22
C ASP A 387 -21.41 7.20 -1.48
N VAL A 388 -20.37 6.76 -0.78
CA VAL A 388 -20.38 5.51 -0.01
C VAL A 388 -20.63 5.75 1.48
N ASP A 389 -21.41 4.88 2.11
CA ASP A 389 -21.54 4.86 3.57
C ASP A 389 -20.30 4.20 4.19
N GLN A 390 -19.35 5.02 4.62
CA GLN A 390 -18.09 4.55 5.18
C GLN A 390 -18.27 3.73 6.47
N GLU A 391 -19.32 3.99 7.25
CA GLU A 391 -19.59 3.25 8.48
C GLU A 391 -19.99 1.80 8.14
N VAL A 392 -20.90 1.65 7.18
CA VAL A 392 -21.34 0.33 6.70
C VAL A 392 -20.18 -0.44 6.08
N LEU A 393 -19.37 0.19 5.23
CA LEU A 393 -18.19 -0.47 4.63
C LEU A 393 -17.19 -0.92 5.69
N THR A 394 -16.94 -0.10 6.71
CA THR A 394 -16.02 -0.43 7.81
C THR A 394 -16.51 -1.62 8.63
N LYS A 395 -17.82 -1.65 8.94
CA LYS A 395 -18.45 -2.77 9.63
C LYS A 395 -18.39 -4.06 8.82
N LEU A 396 -18.70 -3.99 7.52
CA LEU A 396 -18.62 -5.13 6.61
C LEU A 396 -17.20 -5.66 6.50
N ALA A 397 -16.20 -4.77 6.43
CA ALA A 397 -14.78 -5.12 6.42
C ALA A 397 -14.24 -5.55 7.79
N MET A 398 -15.10 -5.69 8.80
CA MET A 398 -14.74 -6.09 10.16
C MET A 398 -13.66 -5.21 10.81
N GLU A 399 -13.76 -3.90 10.62
CA GLU A 399 -12.79 -2.88 11.10
C GLU A 399 -11.43 -2.88 10.38
N ASP A 400 -11.23 -3.71 9.35
CA ASP A 400 -10.02 -3.70 8.53
C ASP A 400 -10.18 -2.76 7.33
N GLN A 401 -9.59 -1.57 7.41
CA GLN A 401 -9.64 -0.59 6.32
C GLN A 401 -8.86 -1.04 5.08
N ASP A 402 -7.85 -1.90 5.22
CA ASP A 402 -7.07 -2.40 4.08
C ASP A 402 -7.87 -3.42 3.25
N ALA A 403 -8.94 -3.98 3.83
CA ALA A 403 -9.88 -4.88 3.16
C ALA A 403 -10.93 -4.16 2.31
N ILE A 404 -10.92 -2.82 2.27
CA ILE A 404 -11.87 -1.99 1.52
C ILE A 404 -11.23 -1.49 0.21
N PHE A 405 -11.72 -2.01 -0.90
CA PHE A 405 -11.30 -1.68 -2.25
C PHE A 405 -12.25 -0.66 -2.85
N LYS A 406 -11.86 0.62 -2.80
CA LYS A 406 -12.60 1.70 -3.47
C LYS A 406 -12.19 1.82 -4.93
N ILE A 407 -13.17 1.77 -5.83
CA ILE A 407 -12.97 1.98 -7.27
C ILE A 407 -13.87 3.11 -7.78
N GLN A 408 -13.42 3.82 -8.81
CA GLN A 408 -14.15 4.96 -9.37
C GLN A 408 -15.24 4.50 -10.35
N LYS A 409 -14.94 3.49 -11.16
CA LYS A 409 -15.87 2.93 -12.16
C LYS A 409 -15.85 1.40 -12.14
N TYR A 410 -16.99 0.78 -12.42
CA TYR A 410 -17.08 -0.68 -12.55
C TYR A 410 -16.23 -1.25 -13.69
N THR A 411 -15.92 -0.45 -14.71
CA THR A 411 -14.94 -0.79 -15.76
C THR A 411 -13.55 -1.07 -15.20
N ASP A 412 -13.21 -0.51 -14.04
CA ASP A 412 -11.89 -0.67 -13.41
C ASP A 412 -11.76 -2.05 -12.74
N LEU A 413 -12.87 -2.77 -12.50
CA LEU A 413 -12.83 -4.14 -11.97
C LEU A 413 -12.09 -5.10 -12.89
N VAL A 414 -12.25 -4.89 -14.20
CA VAL A 414 -11.62 -5.73 -15.22
C VAL A 414 -10.22 -5.25 -15.61
N ASP A 415 -9.77 -4.09 -15.11
CA ASP A 415 -8.39 -3.62 -15.26
C ASP A 415 -7.43 -4.63 -14.60
N SER A 416 -6.39 -5.00 -15.34
CA SER A 416 -5.34 -5.92 -14.90
C SER A 416 -4.71 -5.49 -13.57
N ARG A 417 -4.51 -4.19 -13.32
CA ARG A 417 -3.89 -3.68 -12.08
C ARG A 417 -4.77 -3.93 -10.85
N PHE A 418 -6.06 -3.60 -10.94
CA PHE A 418 -7.00 -3.84 -9.85
C PHE A 418 -7.19 -5.33 -9.63
N PHE A 419 -7.41 -6.07 -10.71
CA PHE A 419 -7.67 -7.50 -10.70
C PHE A 419 -6.51 -8.28 -10.06
N ASP A 420 -5.26 -7.97 -10.43
CA ASP A 420 -4.08 -8.61 -9.84
C ASP A 420 -3.92 -8.25 -8.35
N ARG A 421 -4.24 -7.01 -7.95
CA ARG A 421 -4.22 -6.60 -6.54
C ARG A 421 -5.27 -7.36 -5.73
N PHE A 422 -6.48 -7.48 -6.26
CA PHE A 422 -7.58 -8.24 -5.64
C PHE A 422 -7.21 -9.73 -5.49
N LEU A 423 -6.71 -10.37 -6.55
CA LEU A 423 -6.30 -11.78 -6.47
C LEU A 423 -5.18 -12.01 -5.46
N ARG A 424 -4.26 -11.05 -5.26
CA ARG A 424 -3.20 -11.16 -4.24
C ARG A 424 -3.72 -11.03 -2.82
N TRP A 425 -4.76 -10.23 -2.61
CA TRP A 425 -5.41 -10.08 -1.30
C TRP A 425 -6.12 -11.36 -0.87
N VAL A 426 -6.83 -11.98 -1.81
CA VAL A 426 -7.67 -13.16 -1.53
C VAL A 426 -6.86 -14.47 -1.38
N CYS A 427 -5.60 -14.54 -1.84
CA CYS A 427 -4.94 -15.83 -2.13
C CYS A 427 -3.71 -16.26 -1.31
#